data_AF-A0A380CFY0-F1
#
_entry.id   AF-A0A380CFY0-F1
#
_cell.length_a   1.000
_cell.length_b   1.000
_cell.length_c   1.000
_cell.angle_alpha   90.00
_cell.angle_beta   90.00
_cell.angle_gamma   90.00
#
_symmetry.space_group_name_H-M   'P 1'
#
loop_
_entity.id
_entity.type
_entity.pdbx_description
1 polymer ?
#
loop_
_entity_poly.entity_id
_entity_poly.type
_entity_poly.pdbx_seq_one_letter_code
_entity_poly.pdbx_strand_id
1 'polypeptide(L)'
;MYKYFLSILILLATTILFQGCDKEGNPLPDGRYVEVNFKGQTYIHEGKFLSLNGAIRSPMFEYYYYNLPSYAKGVKYISLHADLHSKNTKESSEHTIQIKIPVGDQIILNHAYEIKSLPDYQFINTRVDNYSIYDEENIAYIKYNKYSYYTLLSYGSGKVYFTKITKKDNGAEDIEGTFECTIPSLDKEGTTDNMKGKFKLLLKRI
;
A
#
# COMPACT_ATOMS: atom_id res chain seq x y z
N MET A 1 18.85 -25.83 36.11
CA MET A 1 18.68 -24.55 35.35
C MET A 1 17.85 -24.69 34.08
N TYR A 2 17.97 -25.75 33.26
CA TYR A 2 17.20 -25.90 32.02
C TYR A 2 15.67 -26.02 32.16
N LYS A 3 15.16 -26.58 33.28
CA LYS A 3 13.72 -26.79 33.50
C LYS A 3 12.87 -25.52 33.57
N TYR A 4 13.46 -24.39 33.99
CA TYR A 4 12.75 -23.12 34.11
C TYR A 4 12.95 -22.22 32.90
N PHE A 5 14.02 -22.44 32.13
CA PHE A 5 14.31 -21.64 30.93
C PHE A 5 13.22 -21.80 29.87
N LEU A 6 12.76 -23.03 29.63
CA LEU A 6 11.68 -23.31 28.68
C LEU A 6 10.34 -22.68 29.14
N SER A 7 10.01 -22.77 30.44
CA SER A 7 8.80 -22.18 30.99
C SER A 7 8.81 -20.65 30.95
N ILE A 8 9.97 -20.03 31.20
CA ILE A 8 10.15 -18.58 31.09
C ILE A 8 10.04 -18.15 29.62
N LEU A 9 10.61 -18.92 28.68
CA LEU A 9 10.50 -18.65 27.24
C LEU A 9 9.04 -18.74 26.76
N ILE A 10 8.29 -19.74 27.21
CA ILE A 10 6.86 -19.89 26.89
C ILE A 10 6.04 -18.74 27.49
N LEU A 11 6.35 -18.33 28.74
CA LEU A 11 5.67 -17.22 29.38
C LEU A 11 5.98 -15.89 28.67
N LEU A 12 7.22 -15.67 28.22
CA LEU A 12 7.60 -14.51 27.41
C LEU A 12 6.88 -14.52 26.06
N ALA A 13 6.87 -15.67 25.37
CA ALA A 13 6.22 -15.80 24.08
C ALA A 13 4.71 -15.55 24.17
N THR A 14 4.05 -16.08 25.20
CA THR A 14 2.60 -15.87 25.43
C THR A 14 2.31 -14.41 25.81
N THR A 15 3.08 -13.78 26.68
CA THR A 15 2.87 -12.37 27.05
C THR A 15 3.06 -11.42 25.87
N ILE A 16 4.03 -11.65 24.98
CA ILE A 16 4.22 -10.85 23.76
C ILE A 16 3.02 -11.01 22.81
N LEU A 17 2.48 -12.23 22.67
CA LEU A 17 1.30 -12.51 21.84
C LEU A 17 0.03 -11.85 22.41
N PHE A 18 -0.16 -11.83 23.73
CA PHE A 18 -1.32 -11.19 24.36
C PHE A 18 -1.25 -9.67 24.39
N GLN A 19 -0.06 -9.07 24.47
CA GLN A 19 0.09 -7.61 24.43
C GLN A 19 -0.14 -7.00 23.04
N GLY A 20 -0.07 -7.81 21.99
CA GLY A 20 -0.28 -7.34 20.63
C GLY A 20 -1.71 -7.49 20.12
N CYS A 21 -2.67 -7.91 20.95
CA CYS A 21 -4.09 -8.04 20.59
C CYS A 21 -5.02 -7.24 21.51
N ASP A 22 -6.19 -6.86 21.00
CA ASP A 22 -7.29 -6.25 21.75
C ASP A 22 -8.08 -7.31 22.55
N LYS A 23 -9.11 -6.85 23.28
CA LYS A 23 -9.97 -7.71 24.12
C LYS A 23 -10.74 -8.78 23.33
N GLU A 24 -10.88 -8.60 22.02
CA GLU A 24 -11.56 -9.53 21.12
C GLU A 24 -10.57 -10.47 20.40
N GLY A 25 -9.27 -10.36 20.70
CA GLY A 25 -8.21 -11.16 20.08
C GLY A 25 -7.71 -10.61 18.75
N ASN A 26 -8.12 -9.41 18.33
CA ASN A 26 -7.65 -8.80 17.09
C ASN A 26 -6.28 -8.14 17.31
N PRO A 27 -5.34 -8.23 16.36
CA PRO A 27 -4.07 -7.51 16.47
C PRO A 27 -4.28 -6.01 16.62
N LEU A 28 -3.56 -5.39 17.56
CA LEU A 28 -3.60 -3.95 17.78
C LEU A 28 -3.07 -3.19 16.55
N PRO A 29 -3.62 -2.01 16.24
CA PRO A 29 -3.12 -1.18 15.16
C PRO A 29 -1.71 -0.67 15.49
N ASP A 30 -0.81 -0.68 14.50
CA ASP A 30 0.55 -0.13 14.65
C ASP A 30 0.67 1.35 14.27
N GLY A 31 -0.46 1.98 13.95
CA GLY A 31 -0.55 3.39 13.57
C GLY A 31 -0.27 3.67 12.09
N ARG A 32 0.08 2.66 11.27
CA ARG A 32 0.09 2.78 9.81
C ARG A 32 -1.32 2.59 9.27
N TYR A 33 -1.67 3.34 8.23
CA TYR A 33 -2.96 3.21 7.59
C TYR A 33 -2.96 3.71 6.15
N VAL A 34 -3.96 3.26 5.40
CA VAL A 34 -4.45 3.86 4.17
C VAL A 34 -5.97 4.01 4.32
N GLU A 35 -6.50 5.19 4.06
CA GLU A 35 -7.94 5.45 4.02
C GLU A 35 -8.28 6.05 2.67
N VAL A 36 -9.29 5.49 1.99
CA VAL A 36 -9.71 5.87 0.64
C VAL A 36 -11.21 6.13 0.62
N ASN A 37 -11.60 7.29 0.14
CA ASN A 37 -12.99 7.59 -0.21
C ASN A 37 -13.20 7.26 -1.69
N PHE A 38 -14.10 6.32 -1.95
CA PHE A 38 -14.42 5.82 -3.28
C PHE A 38 -15.91 5.54 -3.38
N LYS A 39 -16.57 6.07 -4.42
CA LYS A 39 -18.01 5.88 -4.67
C LYS A 39 -18.92 6.18 -3.45
N GLY A 40 -18.57 7.23 -2.69
CA GLY A 40 -19.33 7.65 -1.51
C GLY A 40 -19.13 6.77 -0.27
N GLN A 41 -18.24 5.77 -0.32
CA GLN A 41 -17.88 4.92 0.80
C GLN A 41 -16.42 5.15 1.20
N THR A 42 -16.12 4.89 2.48
CA THR A 42 -14.76 4.95 3.01
C THR A 42 -14.24 3.54 3.22
N TYR A 43 -13.11 3.25 2.58
CA TYR A 43 -12.38 2.00 2.72
C TYR A 43 -11.06 2.24 3.45
N ILE A 44 -10.63 1.28 4.24
CA ILE A 44 -9.41 1.38 5.03
C ILE A 44 -8.54 0.14 4.90
N HIS A 45 -7.26 0.34 5.18
CA HIS A 45 -6.30 -0.70 5.51
C HIS A 45 -5.44 -0.20 6.66
N GLU A 46 -5.51 -0.86 7.81
CA GLU A 46 -4.70 -0.53 8.98
C GLU A 46 -3.55 -1.53 9.16
N GLY A 47 -2.36 -1.02 9.47
CA GLY A 47 -1.21 -1.83 9.85
C GLY A 47 -1.45 -2.49 11.21
N LYS A 48 -0.88 -3.68 11.39
CA LYS A 48 -1.08 -4.51 12.58
C LYS A 48 0.25 -4.70 13.28
N PHE A 49 0.25 -4.53 14.60
CA PHE A 49 1.45 -4.68 15.44
C PHE A 49 2.04 -6.08 15.36
N LEU A 50 1.17 -7.10 15.25
CA LEU A 50 1.54 -8.48 14.96
C LEU A 50 0.87 -8.91 13.65
N SER A 51 1.68 -9.21 12.63
CA SER A 51 1.23 -9.93 11.45
C SER A 51 1.93 -11.29 11.42
N LEU A 52 1.17 -12.36 11.71
CA LEU A 52 1.66 -13.72 11.51
C LEU A 52 1.78 -13.96 10.00
N ASN A 53 2.92 -14.51 9.56
CA ASN A 53 3.28 -14.73 8.16
C ASN A 53 2.10 -15.20 7.31
N GLY A 54 1.55 -14.30 6.49
CA GLY A 54 0.57 -14.60 5.44
C GLY A 54 -0.87 -14.15 5.67
N ALA A 55 -1.27 -13.66 6.84
CA ALA A 55 -2.70 -13.38 7.07
C ALA A 55 -3.18 -12.06 6.44
N ILE A 56 -2.50 -10.93 6.68
CA ILE A 56 -2.82 -9.61 6.09
C ILE A 56 -1.50 -8.83 5.99
N ARG A 57 -1.10 -8.48 4.76
CA ARG A 57 0.10 -7.67 4.54
C ARG A 57 -0.21 -6.25 5.01
N SER A 58 0.44 -5.77 6.08
CA SER A 58 0.33 -4.36 6.48
C SER A 58 0.58 -3.45 5.27
N PRO A 59 -0.08 -2.27 5.20
CA PRO A 59 0.09 -1.39 4.06
C PRO A 59 1.58 -1.11 3.92
N MET A 60 2.10 -1.47 2.76
CA MET A 60 3.53 -1.59 2.57
C MET A 60 4.01 -0.41 1.77
N PHE A 61 5.07 0.20 2.27
CA PHE A 61 5.84 1.18 1.55
C PHE A 61 7.23 0.60 1.33
N GLU A 62 7.48 0.19 0.10
CA GLU A 62 8.80 -0.28 -0.29
C GLU A 62 9.51 0.86 -1.00
N TYR A 63 10.60 1.29 -0.38
CA TYR A 63 11.54 2.20 -1.00
C TYR A 63 12.59 1.34 -1.70
N TYR A 64 12.62 1.46 -3.03
CA TYR A 64 13.52 0.66 -3.82
C TYR A 64 14.57 1.51 -4.51
N TYR A 65 15.85 1.18 -4.27
CA TYR A 65 16.97 1.55 -5.12
C TYR A 65 17.15 0.49 -6.20
N TYR A 66 16.68 0.76 -7.41
CA TYR A 66 17.11 0.00 -8.57
C TYR A 66 18.18 0.79 -9.32
N ASN A 67 19.30 0.15 -9.65
CA ASN A 67 20.09 0.56 -10.79
C ASN A 67 19.23 0.27 -12.03
N LEU A 68 18.41 1.25 -12.41
CA LEU A 68 17.59 1.13 -13.61
C LEU A 68 18.50 0.95 -14.83
N PRO A 69 18.07 0.22 -15.88
CA PRO A 69 18.82 0.08 -17.12
C PRO A 69 19.20 1.46 -17.70
N SER A 70 20.27 1.51 -18.49
CA SER A 70 20.99 2.72 -18.91
C SER A 70 20.16 3.80 -19.62
N TYR A 71 18.94 3.49 -20.07
CA TYR A 71 17.97 4.43 -20.65
C TYR A 71 17.05 5.12 -19.62
N ALA A 72 16.99 4.63 -18.37
CA ALA A 72 16.11 5.10 -17.31
C ALA A 72 16.89 5.73 -16.14
N LYS A 73 17.94 6.50 -16.47
CA LYS A 73 18.81 7.15 -15.47
C LYS A 73 18.01 8.11 -14.56
N GLY A 74 18.07 7.88 -13.24
CA GLY A 74 17.85 8.91 -12.21
C GLY A 74 16.50 8.94 -11.50
N VAL A 75 15.57 8.02 -11.77
CA VAL A 75 14.24 8.01 -11.12
C VAL A 75 14.23 6.94 -10.02
N LYS A 76 14.10 7.36 -8.76
CA LYS A 76 13.78 6.46 -7.65
C LYS A 76 12.27 6.32 -7.57
N TYR A 77 11.78 5.32 -6.85
CA TYR A 77 10.35 5.22 -6.65
C TYR A 77 9.98 4.71 -5.28
N ILE A 78 8.73 4.96 -4.99
CA ILE A 78 8.05 4.62 -3.77
C ILE A 78 6.83 3.81 -4.19
N SER A 79 6.62 2.63 -3.62
CA SER A 79 5.41 1.85 -3.86
C SER A 79 4.54 1.83 -2.61
N LEU A 80 3.30 2.30 -2.73
CA LEU A 80 2.23 2.05 -1.77
C LEU A 80 1.40 0.84 -2.25
N HIS A 81 1.15 -0.13 -1.38
CA HIS A 81 0.21 -1.22 -1.62
C HIS A 81 -0.76 -1.33 -0.45
N ALA A 82 -2.07 -1.35 -0.73
CA ALA A 82 -3.10 -1.56 0.28
C ALA A 82 -4.28 -2.40 -0.23
N ASP A 83 -4.57 -3.49 0.50
CA ASP A 83 -5.84 -4.23 0.43
C ASP A 83 -6.89 -3.58 1.35
N LEU A 84 -7.95 -3.06 0.76
CA LEU A 84 -8.92 -2.17 1.38
C LEU A 84 -10.22 -2.92 1.68
N HIS A 85 -10.72 -2.79 2.91
CA HIS A 85 -12.06 -3.23 3.33
C HIS A 85 -12.90 -2.02 3.76
N SER A 86 -14.23 -2.14 3.75
CA SER A 86 -15.10 -1.04 4.17
C SER A 86 -14.87 -0.70 5.64
N LYS A 87 -14.74 0.59 5.95
CA LYS A 87 -14.43 1.09 7.31
C LYS A 87 -15.45 0.66 8.37
N ASN A 88 -16.68 0.39 7.94
CA ASN A 88 -17.78 0.04 8.83
C ASN A 88 -17.92 -1.47 9.06
N THR A 89 -17.10 -2.29 8.41
CA THR A 89 -17.20 -3.76 8.45
C THR A 89 -15.84 -4.39 8.67
N LYS A 90 -15.75 -5.44 9.49
CA LYS A 90 -14.52 -6.23 9.67
C LYS A 90 -14.33 -7.30 8.56
N GLU A 91 -14.92 -7.07 7.39
CA GLU A 91 -14.99 -8.04 6.29
C GLU A 91 -13.66 -8.18 5.53
N SER A 92 -13.62 -9.17 4.64
CA SER A 92 -12.52 -9.36 3.69
C SER A 92 -12.29 -8.13 2.82
N SER A 93 -11.06 -7.92 2.39
CA SER A 93 -10.71 -6.87 1.44
C SER A 93 -11.58 -6.94 0.18
N GLU A 94 -12.14 -5.80 -0.21
CA GLU A 94 -13.01 -5.66 -1.39
C GLU A 94 -12.25 -5.08 -2.58
N HIS A 95 -11.25 -4.23 -2.29
CA HIS A 95 -10.47 -3.50 -3.27
C HIS A 95 -8.99 -3.61 -2.96
N THR A 96 -8.15 -3.48 -3.96
CA THR A 96 -6.70 -3.28 -3.78
C THR A 96 -6.30 -2.03 -4.57
N ILE A 97 -5.46 -1.20 -3.96
CA ILE A 97 -4.81 -0.07 -4.61
C ILE A 97 -3.30 -0.23 -4.51
N GLN A 98 -2.61 -0.02 -5.62
CA GLN A 98 -1.16 0.07 -5.67
C GLN A 98 -0.76 1.35 -6.38
N ILE A 99 0.12 2.13 -5.77
CA ILE A 99 0.60 3.39 -6.32
C ILE A 99 2.12 3.37 -6.35
N LYS A 100 2.70 3.43 -7.55
CA LYS A 100 4.13 3.58 -7.77
C LYS A 100 4.45 5.02 -8.11
N ILE A 101 5.01 5.72 -7.13
CA ILE A 101 5.27 7.16 -7.14
C ILE A 101 6.72 7.38 -7.58
N PRO A 102 6.98 8.12 -8.67
CA PRO A 102 8.33 8.45 -9.09
C PRO A 102 8.86 9.53 -8.16
N VAL A 103 9.89 9.20 -7.38
CA VAL A 103 10.59 10.17 -6.53
C VAL A 103 11.99 10.39 -7.08
N GLY A 104 12.49 11.63 -7.02
CA GLY A 104 13.89 11.88 -7.37
C GLY A 104 14.83 11.33 -6.29
N ASP A 105 15.97 12.00 -6.11
CA ASP A 105 16.89 11.62 -5.03
C ASP A 105 16.33 11.80 -3.63
N GLN A 106 15.36 12.70 -3.48
CA GLN A 106 14.75 13.10 -2.22
C GLN A 106 13.23 13.21 -2.35
N ILE A 107 12.54 13.00 -1.22
CA ILE A 107 11.11 13.25 -1.10
C ILE A 107 10.89 14.74 -0.84
N ILE A 108 10.22 15.40 -1.76
CA ILE A 108 9.76 16.79 -1.64
C ILE A 108 8.35 16.80 -1.04
N LEU A 109 8.18 17.47 0.09
CA LEU A 109 6.89 17.63 0.76
C LEU A 109 6.00 18.65 0.03
N ASN A 110 4.68 18.44 0.10
CA ASN A 110 3.64 19.26 -0.51
C ASN A 110 3.79 19.46 -2.04
N HIS A 111 4.65 18.66 -2.67
CA HIS A 111 4.83 18.62 -4.11
C HIS A 111 3.83 17.65 -4.74
N ALA A 112 3.27 18.04 -5.88
CA ALA A 112 2.36 17.20 -6.66
C ALA A 112 3.16 16.21 -7.51
N TYR A 113 3.23 14.95 -7.10
CA TYR A 113 3.75 13.87 -7.92
C TYR A 113 2.67 13.42 -8.89
N GLU A 114 2.71 13.94 -10.12
CA GLU A 114 1.75 13.61 -11.17
C GLU A 114 2.07 12.24 -11.78
N ILE A 115 1.09 11.35 -11.77
CA ILE A 115 1.15 10.03 -12.37
C ILE A 115 0.11 10.01 -13.49
N LYS A 116 0.53 9.71 -14.71
CA LYS A 116 -0.36 9.64 -15.88
C LYS A 116 -0.56 8.18 -16.25
N SER A 117 -1.82 7.80 -16.48
CA SER A 117 -2.14 6.53 -17.12
C SER A 117 -1.62 6.57 -18.55
N LEU A 118 -1.00 5.47 -18.99
CA LEU A 118 -0.65 5.27 -20.37
C LEU A 118 -1.90 4.76 -21.12
N PRO A 119 -2.25 5.31 -22.30
CA PRO A 119 -3.45 4.93 -23.04
C PRO A 119 -3.59 3.41 -23.25
N ASP A 120 -2.47 2.73 -23.52
CA ASP A 120 -2.44 1.29 -23.79
C ASP A 120 -2.58 0.42 -22.53
N TYR A 121 -2.57 1.04 -21.34
CA TYR A 121 -2.55 0.32 -20.06
C TYR A 121 -3.83 0.55 -19.25
N GLN A 122 -4.87 1.20 -19.79
CA GLN A 122 -6.07 1.51 -19.02
C GLN A 122 -6.72 0.29 -18.35
N PHE A 123 -6.72 -0.85 -19.05
CA PHE A 123 -7.16 -2.13 -18.51
C PHE A 123 -6.20 -3.25 -18.89
N ILE A 124 -5.95 -4.16 -17.97
CA ILE A 124 -5.18 -5.38 -18.24
C ILE A 124 -5.91 -6.56 -17.59
N ASN A 125 -6.25 -7.55 -18.41
CA ASN A 125 -6.73 -8.84 -17.95
C ASN A 125 -5.55 -9.83 -17.86
N THR A 126 -5.03 -10.01 -16.65
CA THR A 126 -3.90 -10.90 -16.34
C THR A 126 -4.05 -12.36 -16.75
N ARG A 127 -5.26 -12.83 -17.11
CA ARG A 127 -5.48 -14.19 -17.63
C ARG A 127 -5.39 -14.28 -19.16
N VAL A 128 -5.64 -13.19 -19.85
CA VAL A 128 -5.81 -13.17 -21.31
C VAL A 128 -4.65 -12.44 -21.96
N ASP A 129 -4.27 -11.31 -21.37
CA ASP A 129 -3.15 -10.51 -21.83
C ASP A 129 -1.86 -11.18 -21.37
N ASN A 130 -0.89 -11.32 -22.28
CA ASN A 130 0.45 -11.83 -21.98
C ASN A 130 1.21 -10.75 -21.19
N TYR A 131 0.78 -10.53 -19.96
CA TYR A 131 1.21 -9.46 -19.09
C TYR A 131 2.34 -9.96 -18.18
N SER A 132 3.49 -9.33 -18.30
CA SER A 132 4.64 -9.63 -17.46
C SER A 132 4.74 -8.60 -16.34
N ILE A 133 4.94 -9.05 -15.10
CA ILE A 133 5.21 -8.16 -13.97
C ILE A 133 6.47 -7.29 -14.20
N TYR A 134 7.39 -7.74 -15.07
CA TYR A 134 8.58 -7.01 -15.46
C TYR A 134 8.26 -5.76 -16.31
N ASP A 135 7.07 -5.70 -16.94
CA ASP A 135 6.63 -4.55 -17.71
C ASP A 135 6.28 -3.35 -16.79
N GLU A 136 6.03 -3.58 -15.50
CA GLU A 136 5.76 -2.54 -14.49
C GLU A 136 7.03 -1.94 -13.87
N GLU A 137 8.20 -2.55 -14.05
CA GLU A 137 9.41 -2.22 -13.29
C GLU A 137 9.92 -0.79 -13.52
N ASN A 138 9.64 -0.21 -14.69
CA ASN A 138 10.17 1.10 -15.09
C ASN A 138 9.13 2.22 -15.18
N ILE A 139 7.86 1.96 -14.85
CA ILE A 139 6.78 2.93 -14.99
C ILE A 139 6.22 3.38 -13.64
N ALA A 140 5.89 4.67 -13.53
CA ALA A 140 5.03 5.17 -12.47
C ALA A 140 3.57 4.84 -12.80
N TYR A 141 2.79 4.42 -11.81
CA TYR A 141 1.41 4.01 -12.06
C TYR A 141 0.51 4.15 -10.83
N ILE A 142 -0.79 4.23 -11.10
CA ILE A 142 -1.87 4.03 -10.13
C ILE A 142 -2.65 2.83 -10.63
N LYS A 143 -2.60 1.72 -9.89
CA LYS A 143 -3.27 0.47 -10.22
C LYS A 143 -4.38 0.21 -9.21
N TYR A 144 -5.56 -0.12 -9.72
CA TYR A 144 -6.71 -0.51 -8.94
C TYR A 144 -7.19 -1.89 -9.37
N ASN A 145 -7.63 -2.67 -8.40
CA ASN A 145 -8.28 -3.95 -8.59
C ASN A 145 -9.46 -4.06 -7.62
N LYS A 146 -10.53 -4.72 -8.06
CA LYS A 146 -11.67 -5.10 -7.23
C LYS A 146 -11.61 -6.62 -7.07
N TYR A 147 -11.63 -7.16 -5.85
CA TYR A 147 -11.39 -8.59 -5.61
C TYR A 147 -12.35 -9.52 -6.38
N SER A 148 -13.60 -9.12 -6.58
CA SER A 148 -14.56 -9.86 -7.42
C SER A 148 -14.14 -9.97 -8.90
N TYR A 149 -13.22 -9.12 -9.34
CA TYR A 149 -12.59 -9.08 -10.66
C TYR A 149 -11.06 -9.17 -10.55
N TYR A 150 -10.54 -10.06 -9.69
CA TYR A 150 -9.11 -10.10 -9.36
C TYR A 150 -8.15 -10.17 -10.56
N THR A 151 -8.62 -10.63 -11.71
CA THR A 151 -7.84 -10.75 -12.95
C THR A 151 -7.75 -9.45 -13.75
N LEU A 152 -8.67 -8.51 -13.53
CA LEU A 152 -8.81 -7.27 -14.28
C LEU A 152 -8.23 -6.10 -13.48
N LEU A 153 -7.16 -5.53 -14.00
CA LEU A 153 -6.45 -4.39 -13.43
C LEU A 153 -6.86 -3.13 -14.19
N SER A 154 -7.14 -2.05 -13.46
CA SER A 154 -7.43 -0.73 -14.02
C SER A 154 -6.30 0.24 -13.67
N TYR A 155 -5.81 0.99 -14.66
CA TYR A 155 -4.72 1.94 -14.46
C TYR A 155 -5.19 3.38 -14.62
N GLY A 156 -5.03 4.14 -13.55
CA GLY A 156 -5.49 5.50 -13.40
C GLY A 156 -4.42 6.55 -13.58
N SER A 157 -4.89 7.80 -13.55
CA SER A 157 -4.05 8.99 -13.46
C SER A 157 -4.34 9.70 -12.14
N GLY A 158 -3.38 10.45 -11.60
CA GLY A 158 -3.62 11.15 -10.36
C GLY A 158 -2.41 11.92 -9.86
N LYS A 159 -2.56 12.41 -8.63
CA LYS A 159 -1.55 13.17 -7.92
C LYS A 159 -1.38 12.57 -6.54
N VAL A 160 -0.13 12.45 -6.11
CA VAL A 160 0.22 12.12 -4.73
C VAL A 160 0.96 13.30 -4.11
N TYR A 161 0.74 13.53 -2.83
CA TYR A 161 1.39 14.56 -2.03
C TYR A 161 1.92 13.92 -0.75
N PHE A 162 3.21 14.04 -0.50
CA PHE A 162 3.77 13.74 0.82
C PHE A 162 3.61 14.97 1.69
N THR A 163 2.92 14.85 2.82
CA THR A 163 2.58 16.00 3.67
C THR A 163 3.50 16.12 4.87
N LYS A 164 4.06 15.00 5.34
CA LYS A 164 4.92 14.98 6.53
C LYS A 164 5.84 13.77 6.55
N ILE A 165 7.07 13.98 7.03
CA ILE A 165 8.02 12.91 7.37
C ILE A 165 8.37 13.08 8.85
N THR A 166 8.19 12.02 9.64
CA THR A 166 8.50 11.98 11.07
C THR A 166 9.62 11.00 11.32
N LYS A 167 10.77 11.48 11.77
CA LYS A 167 11.90 10.62 12.15
C LYS A 167 11.71 10.10 13.57
N LYS A 168 11.86 8.79 13.75
CA LYS A 168 11.82 8.09 15.04
C LYS A 168 13.24 7.96 15.60
N ASP A 169 13.34 7.78 16.92
CA ASP A 169 14.63 7.68 17.64
C ASP A 169 15.48 6.50 17.14
N ASN A 170 14.85 5.43 16.68
CA ASN A 170 15.52 4.26 16.10
C ASN A 170 15.98 4.47 14.64
N GLY A 171 15.88 5.69 14.11
CA GLY A 171 16.26 6.04 12.74
C GLY A 171 15.22 5.69 11.68
N ALA A 172 14.12 5.02 12.04
CA ALA A 172 13.01 4.80 11.12
C ALA A 172 12.26 6.09 10.82
N GLU A 173 11.62 6.18 9.66
CA GLU A 173 10.85 7.35 9.26
C GLU A 173 9.40 6.94 8.97
N ASP A 174 8.44 7.65 9.55
CA ASP A 174 7.04 7.57 9.13
C ASP A 174 6.79 8.64 8.07
N ILE A 175 6.09 8.27 7.00
CA ILE A 175 5.66 9.18 5.96
C ILE A 175 4.14 9.26 5.91
N GLU A 176 3.63 10.49 5.88
CA GLU A 176 2.22 10.78 5.74
C GLU A 176 1.99 11.48 4.40
N GLY A 177 0.82 11.26 3.80
CA GLY A 177 0.48 11.89 2.55
C GLY A 177 -0.97 11.72 2.16
N THR A 178 -1.32 12.35 1.04
CA THR A 178 -2.64 12.29 0.41
C THR A 178 -2.50 11.96 -1.06
N PHE A 179 -3.56 11.42 -1.65
CA PHE A 179 -3.63 11.24 -3.09
C PHE A 179 -5.04 11.50 -3.61
N GLU A 180 -5.11 11.91 -4.87
CA GLU A 180 -6.34 12.02 -5.64
C GLU A 180 -6.09 11.42 -7.02
N CYS A 181 -6.94 10.49 -7.44
CA CYS A 181 -6.78 9.83 -8.72
C CYS A 181 -8.12 9.54 -9.38
N THR A 182 -8.05 9.41 -10.70
CA THR A 182 -9.12 8.94 -11.56
C THR A 182 -8.71 7.58 -12.12
N ILE A 183 -9.60 6.61 -12.06
CA ILE A 183 -9.39 5.28 -12.63
C ILE A 183 -10.48 4.99 -13.67
N PRO A 184 -10.16 4.29 -14.77
CA PRO A 184 -11.17 3.70 -15.63
C PRO A 184 -12.14 2.83 -14.80
N SER A 185 -13.45 3.05 -14.97
CA SER A 185 -14.47 2.38 -14.18
C SER A 185 -14.60 0.91 -14.61
N LEU A 186 -14.59 0.01 -13.63
CA LEU A 186 -14.87 -1.41 -13.86
C LEU A 186 -16.37 -1.70 -14.03
N ASP A 187 -17.25 -0.83 -13.55
CA ASP A 187 -18.71 -1.07 -13.56
C ASP A 187 -19.38 -0.49 -14.82
N LYS A 188 -18.76 0.50 -15.49
CA LYS A 188 -19.31 1.15 -16.68
C LYS A 188 -18.21 1.58 -17.66
N GLU A 189 -18.21 0.95 -18.83
CA GLU A 189 -17.27 1.23 -19.92
C GLU A 189 -17.29 2.72 -20.34
N GLY A 190 -16.11 3.24 -20.68
CA GLY A 190 -15.93 4.63 -21.12
C GLY A 190 -16.10 5.69 -20.02
N THR A 191 -16.24 5.30 -18.76
CA THR A 191 -16.33 6.23 -17.63
C THR A 191 -15.15 6.10 -16.67
N THR A 192 -14.94 7.12 -15.86
CA THR A 192 -13.88 7.16 -14.85
C THR A 192 -14.46 7.38 -13.47
N ASP A 193 -13.95 6.64 -12.49
CA ASP A 193 -14.27 6.84 -11.09
C ASP A 193 -13.18 7.65 -10.38
N ASN A 194 -13.58 8.51 -9.44
CA ASN A 194 -12.67 9.32 -8.64
C ASN A 194 -12.39 8.67 -7.28
N MET A 195 -11.14 8.69 -6.85
CA MET A 195 -10.70 8.27 -5.52
C MET A 195 -9.90 9.40 -4.86
N LYS A 196 -10.14 9.60 -3.58
CA LYS A 196 -9.29 10.45 -2.73
C LYS A 196 -8.87 9.65 -1.51
N GLY A 197 -7.60 9.68 -1.17
CA GLY A 197 -7.11 8.95 -0.02
C GLY A 197 -6.04 9.70 0.77
N LYS A 198 -5.77 9.16 1.94
CA LYS A 198 -4.69 9.57 2.84
C LYS A 198 -3.99 8.33 3.38
N PHE A 199 -2.72 8.48 3.72
CA PHE A 199 -1.92 7.38 4.23
C PHE A 199 -0.94 7.86 5.28
N LYS A 200 -0.59 6.93 6.18
CA LYS A 200 0.57 7.01 7.05
C LYS A 200 1.28 5.67 7.02
N LEU A 201 2.55 5.66 6.66
CA LEU A 201 3.29 4.42 6.39
C LEU A 201 4.69 4.51 6.99
N LEU A 202 5.31 3.35 7.16
CA LEU A 202 6.71 3.25 7.56
C LEU A 202 7.59 3.26 6.31
N LEU A 203 8.52 4.19 6.21
CA LEU A 203 9.57 4.18 5.20
C LEU A 203 10.63 3.15 5.59
N LYS A 204 10.65 2.00 4.90
CA LYS A 204 11.74 1.04 4.99
C LYS A 204 12.73 1.31 3.87
N ARG A 205 13.86 1.95 4.20
CA ARG A 205 14.99 2.08 3.27
C ARG A 205 15.68 0.71 3.18
N ILE A 206 15.70 0.11 1.98
CA ILE A 206 16.44 -1.11 1.67
C ILE A 206 17.79 -0.71 1.08
#